data_AF-A0A501XNR7-F1
#
_entry.id   AF-A0A501XNR7-F1
#
_cell.length_a   1.000
_cell.length_b   1.000
_cell.length_c   1.000
_cell.angle_alpha   90.00
_cell.angle_beta   90.00
_cell.angle_gamma   90.00
#
_symmetry.space_group_name_H-M   'P 1'
#
loop_
_entity.id
_entity.type
_entity.pdbx_description
1 polymer ?
#
loop_
_entity_poly.entity_id
_entity_poly.type
_entity_poly.pdbx_seq_one_letter_code
_entity_poly.pdbx_strand_id
1 'polypeptide(L)'
;MTDKPTRQPRHDPRFVLHAAQPRANKLDARQRAICKVDPAFADALSARVNDPRRFAAFAVGATSYIRMAEPCPRCEGFRRRVRDRSCYACHLNRGRDNFERMRAGLSPHKLRSRDSQLDVLSRQRREKAGEFLERTFGSVTVKLFPSGRLEVHYPDGYVEPDLGKVDGRRVWELMDMLPELRDALIWARWF
;
A
#
# COMPACT_ATOMS: atom_id res chain seq x y z
N MET A 1 -3.23 -16.50 35.29
CA MET A 1 -1.97 -15.94 34.77
C MET A 1 -1.53 -16.83 33.61
N THR A 2 -1.70 -16.40 32.37
CA THR A 2 -1.23 -17.16 31.20
C THR A 2 0.18 -16.70 30.86
N ASP A 3 1.16 -17.58 31.03
CA ASP A 3 2.53 -17.35 30.59
C ASP A 3 2.52 -16.92 29.12
N LYS A 4 3.02 -15.72 28.85
CA LYS A 4 3.23 -15.28 27.46
C LYS A 4 4.37 -16.16 26.92
N PRO A 5 4.16 -16.89 25.81
CA PRO A 5 5.24 -17.67 25.23
C PRO A 5 6.39 -16.74 24.86
N THR A 6 7.56 -17.03 25.43
CA THR A 6 8.81 -16.30 25.20
C THR A 6 9.07 -16.31 23.70
N ARG A 7 9.09 -15.13 23.06
CA ARG A 7 9.37 -15.02 21.61
C ARG A 7 10.77 -15.56 21.35
N GLN A 8 10.87 -16.68 20.65
CA GLN A 8 12.15 -17.21 20.19
C GLN A 8 12.86 -16.21 19.25
N PRO A 9 14.21 -16.26 19.21
CA PRO A 9 15.01 -15.35 18.41
C PRO A 9 14.59 -15.36 16.94
N ARG A 10 14.65 -14.18 16.29
CA ARG A 10 14.28 -14.00 14.87
C ARG A 10 15.17 -14.79 13.91
N HIS A 11 16.35 -15.19 14.36
CA HIS A 11 17.33 -15.97 13.62
C HIS A 11 17.45 -17.35 14.27
N ASP A 12 16.84 -18.35 13.64
CA ASP A 12 17.06 -19.77 13.95
C ASP A 12 17.96 -20.34 12.83
N PRO A 13 19.11 -20.94 13.17
CA PRO A 13 20.03 -21.52 12.18
C PRO A 13 19.37 -22.60 11.31
N ARG A 14 18.30 -23.24 11.76
CA ARG A 14 17.52 -24.21 10.98
C ARG A 14 16.85 -23.60 9.74
N PHE A 15 16.60 -22.29 9.73
CA PHE A 15 16.07 -21.61 8.54
C PHE A 15 17.15 -21.27 7.50
N VAL A 16 18.44 -21.28 7.89
CA VAL A 16 19.56 -20.97 6.98
C VAL A 16 19.73 -22.07 5.94
N LEU A 17 19.46 -23.34 6.32
CA LEU A 17 19.49 -24.51 5.44
C LEU A 17 18.62 -24.38 4.18
N HIS A 18 17.54 -23.59 4.25
CA HIS A 18 16.57 -23.46 3.16
C HIS A 18 16.65 -22.13 2.41
N ALA A 19 17.62 -21.27 2.74
CA ALA A 19 17.85 -19.93 2.16
C ALA A 19 16.60 -19.03 2.08
N ALA A 20 15.57 -19.31 2.88
CA ALA A 20 14.29 -18.62 2.84
C ALA A 20 13.76 -18.44 4.25
N GLN A 21 13.84 -17.22 4.78
CA GLN A 21 13.21 -16.91 6.06
C GLN A 21 11.68 -16.81 5.88
N PRO A 22 10.88 -17.70 6.50
CA PRO A 22 9.44 -17.60 6.43
C PRO A 22 8.96 -16.32 7.11
N ARG A 23 8.10 -15.56 6.41
CA ARG A 23 7.39 -14.46 7.04
C ARG A 23 6.27 -15.07 7.88
N ALA A 24 6.21 -14.75 9.17
CA ALA A 24 5.20 -15.26 10.11
C ALA A 24 3.71 -14.99 9.72
N ASN A 25 3.50 -14.28 8.61
CA ASN A 25 2.20 -13.84 8.13
C ASN A 25 1.74 -14.67 6.91
N LYS A 26 2.62 -15.44 6.26
CA LYS A 26 2.28 -16.25 5.07
C LYS A 26 3.34 -17.33 4.86
N LEU A 27 2.89 -18.57 4.68
CA LEU A 27 3.69 -19.62 4.05
C LEU A 27 3.33 -19.72 2.56
N ASP A 28 4.32 -19.73 1.70
CA ASP A 28 4.14 -20.08 0.29
C ASP A 28 4.06 -21.61 0.10
N ALA A 29 3.85 -22.05 -1.15
CA ALA A 29 3.73 -23.48 -1.45
C ALA A 29 5.05 -24.24 -1.18
N ARG A 30 6.19 -23.61 -1.44
CA ARG A 30 7.53 -24.18 -1.22
C ARG A 30 7.79 -24.39 0.27
N GLN A 31 7.49 -23.40 1.11
CA GLN A 31 7.64 -23.49 2.57
C GLN A 31 6.74 -24.55 3.17
N ARG A 32 5.50 -24.70 2.66
CA ARG A 32 4.63 -25.82 3.06
C ARG A 32 5.21 -27.17 2.67
N ALA A 33 5.82 -27.30 1.49
CA ALA A 33 6.48 -28.53 1.09
C ALA A 33 7.68 -28.84 1.99
N ILE A 34 8.49 -27.84 2.34
CA ILE A 34 9.61 -28.01 3.29
C ILE A 34 9.08 -28.48 4.65
N CYS A 35 8.03 -27.87 5.20
CA CYS A 35 7.43 -28.32 6.46
C CYS A 35 6.94 -29.78 6.44
N LYS A 36 6.64 -30.36 5.26
CA LYS A 36 6.24 -31.77 5.15
C LYS A 36 7.43 -32.72 5.15
N VAL A 37 8.58 -32.26 4.64
CA VAL A 37 9.78 -33.08 4.42
C VAL A 37 10.77 -32.93 5.58
N ASP A 38 10.80 -31.77 6.25
CA ASP A 38 11.72 -31.42 7.32
C ASP A 38 10.95 -31.08 8.61
N PRO A 39 10.82 -32.04 9.54
CA PRO A 39 10.17 -31.81 10.83
C PRO A 39 10.86 -30.74 11.68
N ALA A 40 12.19 -30.62 11.61
CA ALA A 40 12.93 -29.62 12.38
C ALA A 40 12.62 -28.19 11.91
N PHE A 41 12.43 -28.00 10.60
CA PHE A 41 11.94 -26.75 10.03
C PHE A 41 10.49 -26.45 10.47
N ALA A 42 9.63 -27.46 10.47
CA ALA A 42 8.24 -27.32 10.94
C ALA A 42 8.18 -26.91 12.42
N ASP A 43 8.97 -27.54 13.29
CA ASP A 43 9.03 -27.23 14.72
C ASP A 43 9.56 -25.81 14.99
N ALA A 44 10.65 -25.43 14.33
CA ALA A 44 11.22 -24.08 14.42
C ALA A 44 10.19 -23.02 13.99
N LEU A 45 9.41 -23.31 12.95
CA LEU A 45 8.38 -22.39 12.46
C LEU A 45 7.14 -22.36 13.38
N SER A 46 6.73 -23.51 13.89
CA SER A 46 5.63 -23.64 14.86
C SER A 46 5.89 -22.79 16.11
N ALA A 47 7.13 -22.81 16.62
CA ALA A 47 7.55 -22.01 17.77
C ALA A 47 7.43 -20.49 17.55
N ARG A 48 7.40 -20.02 16.29
CA ARG A 48 7.20 -18.60 15.94
C ARG A 48 5.74 -18.19 15.82
N VAL A 49 4.81 -19.15 15.83
CA VAL A 49 3.38 -18.92 15.69
C VAL A 49 2.71 -19.14 17.04
N ASN A 50 2.35 -18.05 17.73
CA ASN A 50 1.71 -18.09 19.06
C ASN A 50 0.42 -18.95 19.15
N ASP A 51 -0.21 -19.28 18.02
CA ASP A 51 -1.47 -20.03 17.99
C ASP A 51 -1.26 -21.33 17.21
N PRO A 52 -1.25 -22.50 17.88
CA PRO A 52 -0.97 -23.78 17.23
C PRO A 52 -2.00 -24.12 16.15
N ARG A 53 -3.26 -23.67 16.30
CA ARG A 53 -4.32 -23.89 15.31
C ARG A 53 -4.06 -23.10 14.04
N ARG A 54 -3.46 -21.91 14.18
CA ARG A 54 -3.00 -21.09 13.04
C ARG A 54 -1.86 -21.77 12.31
N PHE A 55 -0.90 -22.36 13.03
CA PHE A 55 0.20 -23.10 12.41
C PHE A 55 -0.29 -24.33 11.64
N ALA A 56 -1.19 -25.12 12.24
CA ALA A 56 -1.81 -26.25 11.55
C ALA A 56 -2.51 -25.81 10.24
N ALA A 57 -3.25 -24.70 10.30
CA ALA A 57 -3.89 -24.13 9.12
C ALA A 57 -2.88 -23.63 8.05
N PHE A 58 -1.74 -23.05 8.47
CA PHE A 58 -0.64 -22.71 7.56
C PHE A 58 -0.07 -23.92 6.84
N ALA A 59 0.18 -25.02 7.57
CA ALA A 59 0.79 -26.23 7.04
C ALA A 59 -0.06 -26.89 5.94
N VAL A 60 -1.39 -26.90 6.12
CA VAL A 60 -2.33 -27.44 5.12
C VAL A 60 -2.74 -26.44 4.04
N GLY A 61 -2.30 -25.18 4.15
CA GLY A 61 -2.64 -24.12 3.19
C GLY A 61 -4.08 -23.58 3.32
N ALA A 62 -4.72 -23.77 4.47
CA ALA A 62 -6.03 -23.20 4.75
C ALA A 62 -5.97 -21.67 4.83
N THR A 63 -7.06 -21.01 4.43
CA THR A 63 -7.18 -19.54 4.49
C THR A 63 -7.68 -19.04 5.85
N SER A 64 -8.30 -19.94 6.63
CA SER A 64 -8.91 -19.63 7.93
C SER A 64 -8.78 -20.79 8.93
N TYR A 65 -8.97 -20.48 10.21
CA TYR A 65 -8.98 -21.45 11.31
C TYR A 65 -9.99 -21.02 12.39
N ILE A 66 -10.37 -21.93 13.28
CA ILE A 66 -11.35 -21.68 14.34
C ILE A 66 -10.66 -21.37 15.68
N ARG A 67 -11.09 -20.30 16.33
CA ARG A 67 -10.61 -19.86 17.65
C ARG A 67 -11.79 -19.66 18.60
N MET A 68 -12.26 -20.75 19.22
CA MET A 68 -13.45 -20.74 20.09
C MET A 68 -13.26 -19.92 21.39
N ALA A 69 -12.08 -19.97 22.00
CA ALA A 69 -11.81 -19.31 23.28
C ALA A 69 -11.78 -17.76 23.19
N GLU A 70 -11.63 -17.20 21.99
CA GLU A 70 -11.53 -15.75 21.79
C GLU A 70 -12.43 -15.34 20.61
N PRO A 71 -13.76 -15.21 20.84
CA PRO A 71 -14.71 -14.74 19.82
C PRO A 71 -14.38 -13.32 19.35
N CYS A 72 -14.95 -12.92 18.22
CA CYS A 72 -14.64 -11.61 17.65
C CYS A 72 -15.31 -10.55 18.52
N PRO A 73 -14.61 -9.50 18.99
CA PRO A 73 -15.25 -8.47 19.79
C PRO A 73 -16.30 -7.65 19.03
N ARG A 74 -16.34 -7.75 17.69
CA ARG A 74 -17.28 -7.00 16.84
C ARG A 74 -18.49 -7.80 16.37
N CYS A 75 -18.30 -9.08 16.06
CA CYS A 75 -19.37 -9.89 15.44
C CYS A 75 -19.49 -11.28 16.06
N GLU A 76 -18.80 -11.52 17.19
CA GLU A 76 -18.79 -12.75 17.98
C GLU A 76 -18.31 -14.02 17.24
N GLY A 77 -18.03 -13.94 15.94
CA GLY A 77 -17.58 -15.06 15.14
C GLY A 77 -16.23 -15.63 15.59
N PHE A 78 -16.12 -16.96 15.50
CA PHE A 78 -14.94 -17.73 15.92
C PHE A 78 -13.91 -17.96 14.80
N ARG A 79 -14.29 -17.72 13.54
CA ARG A 79 -13.40 -17.93 12.39
C ARG A 79 -12.40 -16.78 12.27
N ARG A 80 -11.11 -17.12 12.15
CA ARG A 80 -9.99 -16.19 12.02
C ARG A 80 -9.25 -16.45 10.73
N ARG A 81 -8.70 -15.40 10.11
CA ARG A 81 -7.81 -15.53 8.95
C ARG A 81 -6.44 -15.99 9.39
N VAL A 82 -5.83 -16.88 8.61
CA VAL A 82 -4.48 -17.38 8.90
C VAL A 82 -3.43 -16.27 8.73
N ARG A 83 -3.61 -15.35 7.78
CA ARG A 83 -2.63 -14.30 7.44
C ARG A 83 -2.40 -13.29 8.56
N ASP A 84 -3.45 -12.64 9.03
CA ASP A 84 -3.41 -11.46 9.90
C ASP A 84 -4.17 -11.67 11.22
N ARG A 85 -4.75 -12.87 11.44
CA ARG A 85 -5.59 -13.21 12.62
C ARG A 85 -6.85 -12.35 12.73
N SER A 86 -7.23 -11.61 11.69
CA SER A 86 -8.46 -10.83 11.74
C SER A 86 -9.67 -11.78 11.75
N CYS A 87 -10.80 -11.32 12.29
CA CYS A 87 -12.07 -12.02 12.13
C CYS A 87 -12.37 -12.19 10.64
N TYR A 88 -12.72 -13.41 10.24
CA TYR A 88 -12.99 -13.74 8.84
C TYR A 88 -14.23 -13.00 8.33
N ALA A 89 -15.33 -13.01 9.08
CA ALA A 89 -16.57 -12.33 8.73
C ALA A 89 -16.38 -10.80 8.67
N CYS A 90 -15.76 -10.19 9.69
CA CYS A 90 -15.49 -8.76 9.66
C CYS A 90 -14.57 -8.34 8.51
N HIS A 91 -13.62 -9.20 8.13
CA HIS A 91 -12.74 -8.91 7.00
C HIS A 91 -13.51 -8.92 5.67
N LEU A 92 -14.38 -9.90 5.44
CA LEU A 92 -15.25 -9.91 4.26
C LEU A 92 -16.18 -8.70 4.23
N ASN A 93 -16.68 -8.28 5.38
CA ASN A 93 -17.54 -7.10 5.48
C ASN A 93 -16.80 -5.76 5.34
N ARG A 94 -15.47 -5.70 5.53
CA ARG A 94 -14.66 -4.46 5.47
C ARG A 94 -14.57 -3.81 4.08
N GLY A 95 -15.11 -4.46 3.06
CA GLY A 95 -15.17 -3.91 1.72
C GLY A 95 -16.41 -4.32 0.95
N ARG A 96 -17.47 -4.78 1.62
CA ARG A 96 -18.66 -5.29 0.92
C ARG A 96 -19.28 -4.23 0.01
N ASP A 97 -19.50 -3.02 0.53
CA ASP A 97 -20.06 -1.93 -0.27
C ASP A 97 -19.13 -1.54 -1.43
N ASN A 98 -17.82 -1.45 -1.16
CA ASN A 98 -16.84 -1.16 -2.22
C ASN A 98 -16.74 -2.30 -3.24
N PHE A 99 -16.89 -3.56 -2.83
CA PHE A 99 -16.85 -4.74 -3.68
C PHE A 99 -18.11 -4.85 -4.55
N GLU A 100 -19.29 -4.61 -3.98
CA GLU A 100 -20.56 -4.55 -4.71
C GLU A 100 -20.54 -3.38 -5.71
N ARG A 101 -20.02 -2.21 -5.32
CA ARG A 101 -19.80 -1.08 -6.24
C ARG A 101 -18.83 -1.44 -7.37
N MET A 102 -17.67 -2.02 -7.07
CA MET A 102 -16.71 -2.44 -8.09
C MET A 102 -17.31 -3.49 -9.05
N ARG A 103 -18.11 -4.44 -8.54
CA ARG A 103 -18.83 -5.41 -9.37
C ARG A 103 -19.87 -4.75 -10.28
N ALA A 104 -20.46 -3.64 -9.83
CA ALA A 104 -21.38 -2.81 -10.61
C ALA A 104 -20.68 -1.76 -11.50
N GLY A 105 -19.34 -1.78 -11.61
CA GLY A 105 -18.57 -0.78 -12.37
C GLY A 105 -18.51 0.60 -11.71
N LEU A 106 -18.95 0.74 -10.46
CA LEU A 106 -18.94 1.97 -9.70
C LEU A 106 -17.64 2.13 -8.92
N SER A 107 -17.11 3.34 -8.91
CA SER A 107 -15.91 3.67 -8.14
C SER A 107 -16.15 3.46 -6.63
N PRO A 108 -15.17 2.88 -5.90
CA PRO A 108 -15.28 2.65 -4.47
C PRO A 108 -15.35 3.97 -3.70
N HIS A 109 -16.03 3.95 -2.55
CA HIS A 109 -15.99 5.03 -1.57
C HIS A 109 -14.56 5.16 -1.05
N LYS A 110 -13.84 6.17 -1.51
CA LYS A 110 -12.69 6.71 -0.79
C LYS A 110 -13.26 7.63 0.27
N LEU A 111 -13.23 7.21 1.54
CA LEU A 111 -13.46 8.11 2.67
C LEU A 111 -12.38 9.20 2.62
N ARG A 112 -12.68 10.33 1.96
CA ARG A 112 -11.94 11.57 2.20
C ARG A 112 -12.46 12.13 3.52
N SER A 113 -11.56 12.50 4.43
CA SER A 113 -11.98 13.26 5.61
C SER A 113 -12.62 14.58 5.17
N ARG A 114 -13.53 15.13 5.99
CA ARG A 114 -14.13 16.44 5.75
C ARG A 114 -13.04 17.50 5.51
N ASP A 115 -11.97 17.46 6.30
CA ASP A 115 -10.84 18.39 6.19
C ASP A 115 -10.13 18.25 4.83
N SER A 116 -9.92 17.02 4.36
CA SER A 116 -9.34 16.78 3.02
C SER A 116 -10.24 17.33 1.91
N GLN A 117 -11.56 17.26 2.07
CA GLN A 117 -12.49 17.83 1.10
C GLN A 117 -12.46 19.37 1.12
N LEU A 118 -12.47 19.99 2.31
CA LEU A 118 -12.39 21.44 2.46
C LEU A 118 -11.09 22.01 1.92
N ASP A 119 -9.97 21.31 2.13
CA ASP A 119 -8.67 21.64 1.57
C ASP A 119 -8.64 21.59 0.04
N VAL A 120 -9.25 20.57 -0.58
CA VAL A 120 -9.36 20.53 -2.06
C VAL A 120 -10.19 21.71 -2.58
N LEU A 121 -11.31 22.03 -1.92
CA LEU A 121 -12.16 23.15 -2.32
C LEU A 121 -11.46 24.50 -2.12
N SER A 122 -10.67 24.67 -1.06
CA SER A 122 -9.93 25.91 -0.82
C SER A 122 -8.86 26.12 -1.90
N ARG A 123 -8.10 25.08 -2.27
CA ARG A 123 -7.12 25.13 -3.37
C ARG A 123 -7.78 25.51 -4.71
N GLN A 124 -8.93 24.91 -5.01
CA GLN A 124 -9.69 25.23 -6.24
C GLN A 124 -10.19 26.68 -6.27
N ARG A 125 -10.63 27.23 -5.12
CA ARG A 125 -11.03 28.64 -5.04
C ARG A 125 -9.85 29.58 -5.25
N ARG A 126 -8.70 29.29 -4.64
CA ARG A 126 -7.47 30.07 -4.82
C ARG A 126 -6.98 30.05 -6.25
N GLU A 127 -7.02 28.90 -6.91
CA GLU A 127 -6.70 28.80 -8.34
C GLU A 127 -7.68 29.61 -9.21
N LYS A 128 -8.99 29.55 -8.94
CA LYS A 128 -9.98 30.38 -9.65
C LYS A 128 -9.78 31.89 -9.42
N ALA A 129 -9.22 32.27 -8.27
CA ALA A 129 -8.84 33.66 -7.99
C ALA A 129 -7.55 34.07 -8.70
N GLY A 130 -6.91 33.16 -9.44
CA GLY A 130 -5.67 33.42 -10.18
C GLY A 130 -4.41 33.33 -9.33
N GLU A 131 -4.45 32.70 -8.15
CA GLU A 131 -3.23 32.49 -7.36
C GLU A 131 -2.35 31.40 -8.00
N PHE A 132 -1.07 31.72 -8.20
CA PHE A 132 -0.03 30.80 -8.63
C PHE A 132 1.34 31.25 -8.11
N LEU A 133 2.29 30.32 -8.08
CA LEU A 133 3.72 30.62 -7.89
C LEU A 133 4.40 30.53 -9.24
N GLU A 134 5.09 31.59 -9.65
CA GLU A 134 5.83 31.65 -10.92
C GLU A 134 7.33 31.64 -10.66
N ARG A 135 8.07 30.88 -11.46
CA ARG A 135 9.54 30.86 -11.42
C ARG A 135 10.10 30.54 -12.80
N THR A 136 11.23 31.18 -13.13
CA THR A 136 11.95 30.95 -14.38
C THR A 136 13.24 30.19 -14.12
N PHE A 137 13.51 29.20 -14.96
CA PHE A 137 14.69 28.35 -14.97
C PHE A 137 15.31 28.38 -16.37
N GLY A 138 16.37 29.17 -16.54
CA GLY A 138 16.98 29.41 -17.86
C GLY A 138 15.95 29.98 -18.83
N SER A 139 15.62 29.23 -19.87
CA SER A 139 14.66 29.64 -20.90
C SER A 139 13.23 29.12 -20.68
N VAL A 140 12.98 28.43 -19.57
CA VAL A 140 11.66 27.86 -19.24
C VAL A 140 11.05 28.62 -18.08
N THR A 141 9.80 29.07 -18.23
CA THR A 141 9.04 29.68 -17.13
C THR A 141 7.92 28.75 -16.69
N VAL A 142 7.80 28.49 -15.40
CA VAL A 142 6.78 27.60 -14.84
C VAL A 142 5.87 28.31 -13.87
N LYS A 143 4.59 27.98 -13.93
CA LYS A 143 3.55 28.41 -12.98
C LYS A 143 2.99 27.20 -12.26
N LEU A 144 3.14 27.19 -10.93
CA LEU A 144 2.58 26.16 -10.05
C LEU A 144 1.33 26.70 -9.37
N PHE A 145 0.19 26.06 -9.65
CA PHE A 145 -1.09 26.41 -9.05
C PHE A 145 -1.32 25.70 -7.71
N PRO A 146 -2.15 26.23 -6.79
CA PRO A 146 -2.46 25.60 -5.50
C PRO A 146 -3.02 24.18 -5.58
N SER A 147 -3.67 23.81 -6.70
CA SER A 147 -4.14 22.45 -6.96
C SER A 147 -3.01 21.45 -7.22
N GLY A 148 -1.80 21.93 -7.49
CA GLY A 148 -0.66 21.15 -7.95
C GLY A 148 -0.50 21.13 -9.47
N ARG A 149 -1.40 21.76 -10.24
CA ARG A 149 -1.25 21.93 -11.68
C ARG A 149 0.01 22.73 -12.00
N LEU A 150 0.80 22.24 -12.95
CA LEU A 150 2.02 22.87 -13.41
C LEU A 150 1.87 23.29 -14.87
N GLU A 151 1.87 24.60 -15.11
CA GLU A 151 1.88 25.19 -16.45
C GLU A 151 3.31 25.55 -16.82
N VAL A 152 3.74 25.18 -18.04
CA VAL A 152 5.11 25.36 -18.52
C VAL A 152 5.10 26.22 -19.78
N HIS A 153 5.86 27.30 -19.77
CA HIS A 153 6.10 28.19 -20.91
C HIS A 153 7.48 27.87 -21.47
N TYR A 154 7.50 27.42 -22.73
CA TYR A 154 8.69 26.99 -23.43
C TYR A 154 9.33 28.15 -24.22
N PRO A 155 10.62 28.04 -24.57
CA PRO A 155 11.34 29.08 -25.31
C PRO A 155 10.81 29.36 -26.72
N ASP A 156 10.11 28.40 -27.32
CA ASP A 156 9.45 28.55 -28.63
C ASP A 156 8.10 29.29 -28.55
N GLY A 157 7.71 29.73 -27.34
CA GLY A 157 6.44 30.40 -27.09
C GLY A 157 5.27 29.43 -26.89
N TYR A 158 5.49 28.12 -26.96
CA TYR A 158 4.48 27.14 -26.62
C TYR A 158 4.19 27.16 -25.12
N VAL A 159 2.92 27.00 -24.76
CA VAL A 159 2.49 26.91 -23.36
C VAL A 159 1.78 25.58 -23.17
N GLU A 160 2.33 24.74 -22.29
CA GLU A 160 1.66 23.53 -21.81
C GLU A 160 0.85 23.88 -20.56
N PRO A 161 -0.50 23.93 -20.65
CA PRO A 161 -1.36 24.41 -19.55
C PRO A 161 -1.40 23.48 -18.33
N ASP A 162 -1.05 22.20 -18.51
CA ASP A 162 -1.00 21.21 -17.43
C ASP A 162 -0.09 20.04 -17.80
N LEU A 163 1.17 20.10 -17.35
CA LEU A 163 2.16 19.05 -17.59
C LEU A 163 1.72 17.67 -17.05
N GLY A 164 0.78 17.62 -16.10
CA GLY A 164 0.26 16.37 -15.55
C GLY A 164 -0.65 15.58 -16.47
N LYS A 165 -1.10 16.20 -17.57
CA LYS A 165 -1.88 15.55 -18.64
C LYS A 165 -1.00 15.04 -19.77
N VAL A 166 0.27 15.40 -19.78
CA VAL A 166 1.24 14.97 -20.79
C VAL A 166 1.68 13.54 -20.47
N ASP A 167 1.88 12.73 -21.52
CA ASP A 167 2.39 11.37 -21.35
C ASP A 167 3.79 11.38 -20.69
N GLY A 168 4.01 10.44 -19.77
CA GLY A 168 5.26 10.38 -19.01
C GLY A 168 6.50 10.27 -19.89
N ARG A 169 6.44 9.54 -21.02
CA ARG A 169 7.56 9.43 -21.96
C ARG A 169 7.88 10.78 -22.58
N ARG A 170 6.86 11.56 -22.94
CA ARG A 170 7.04 12.90 -23.51
C ARG A 170 7.68 13.86 -22.49
N VAL A 171 7.31 13.76 -21.22
CA VAL A 171 7.96 14.55 -20.15
C VAL A 171 9.44 14.20 -20.03
N TRP A 172 9.81 12.92 -20.09
CA TRP A 172 11.21 12.49 -20.10
C TRP A 172 11.98 13.03 -21.30
N GLU A 173 11.43 12.93 -22.51
CA GLU A 173 12.04 13.50 -23.72
C GLU A 173 12.24 15.01 -23.60
N LEU A 174 11.27 15.73 -23.01
CA LEU A 174 11.39 17.17 -22.76
C LEU A 174 12.49 17.48 -21.74
N MET A 175 12.70 16.65 -20.71
CA MET A 175 13.79 16.83 -19.75
C MET A 175 15.17 16.57 -20.37
N ASP A 176 15.28 15.65 -21.33
CA ASP A 176 16.52 15.39 -22.05
C ASP A 176 16.87 16.56 -23.00
N MET A 177 15.85 17.18 -23.61
CA MET A 177 16.03 18.34 -24.49
C MET A 177 16.23 19.66 -23.73
N LEU A 178 15.58 19.81 -22.58
CA LEU A 178 15.58 21.01 -21.75
C LEU A 178 15.95 20.63 -20.31
N PRO A 179 17.25 20.57 -19.98
CA PRO A 179 17.71 20.16 -18.65
C PRO A 179 17.13 21.03 -17.52
N GLU A 180 16.83 22.30 -17.78
CA GLU A 180 16.22 23.24 -16.84
C GLU A 180 14.80 22.82 -16.40
N LEU A 181 14.10 22.04 -17.24
CA LEU A 181 12.80 21.48 -16.88
C LEU A 181 12.92 20.52 -15.68
N ARG A 182 14.05 19.84 -15.53
CA ARG A 182 14.29 18.98 -14.37
C ARG A 182 14.33 19.78 -13.07
N ASP A 183 15.03 20.91 -13.07
CA ASP A 183 15.12 21.79 -11.89
C ASP A 183 13.74 22.39 -11.56
N ALA A 184 12.98 22.75 -12.58
CA ALA A 184 11.59 23.21 -12.44
C ALA A 184 10.69 22.14 -11.80
N LEU A 185 10.80 20.87 -12.22
CA LEU A 185 10.05 19.75 -11.65
C LEU A 185 10.43 19.45 -10.18
N ILE A 186 11.72 19.53 -9.85
CA ILE A 186 12.20 19.37 -8.46
C ILE A 186 11.63 20.49 -7.58
N TRP A 187 11.69 21.75 -8.07
CA TRP A 187 11.10 22.88 -7.36
C TRP A 187 9.59 22.71 -7.13
N ALA A 188 8.87 22.18 -8.13
CA ALA A 188 7.45 21.88 -8.05
C ALA A 188 7.11 20.63 -7.19
N ARG A 189 8.11 19.88 -6.73
CA ARG A 189 7.98 18.60 -5.99
C ARG A 189 7.32 17.48 -6.80
N TRP A 190 7.57 17.44 -8.10
CA TRP A 190 7.11 16.37 -9.00
C TRP A 190 8.16 15.25 -9.18
N PHE A 191 9.40 15.49 -8.75
CA PHE A 191 10.53 14.58 -8.81
C PHE A 191 11.19 14.43 -7.44
#